data_AF-A0A838KH35-F1
#
_entry.id   AF-A0A838KH35-F1
#
_cell.length_a   1.000
_cell.length_b   1.000
_cell.length_c   1.000
_cell.angle_alpha   90.00
_cell.angle_beta   90.00
_cell.angle_gamma   90.00
#
_symmetry.space_group_name_H-M   'P 1'
#
loop_
_entity.id
_entity.type
_entity.pdbx_description
1 polymer ?
#
loop_
_entity_poly.entity_id
_entity_poly.type
_entity_poly.pdbx_seq_one_letter_code
_entity_poly.pdbx_strand_id
1 'polypeptide(L)'
;MDRSSALEHAKDQVIERASHASGRAPDGVTEGLGSAAELGSFLRRYYRHVPPEDVVSRSPDDVLAIALSHADVAAHRPQGTASIRVSTPEAQGHSIVQVVCDDMPFLVDSVTAELSRHGRAIHLVVHPLLVVRRDVAGRLLAVCDASSLAEAGSDGAGTGEWIAESWMRIEIDREPDSEACAALTADLERVLRDVREAVEDWPKMRDLALRIADDVASDPPAGLADLEVSETTELLRWLADAHFTFLGCREYALSSDGGQDRLVAVPGTGLGILRADQPQSSDAGLLPPEVSERAREPQLVVITKANSRSTVHRPAYLDYVGIKTFDTSGRVVGERRFLGLFTSAAYNESIQRIPVLRRKAAEALSRSGFSATSHSGKDLLQILETYPRDELFQISVDDLEQTGTSVLHLQERRQLRLFLRRDDYGRFMSCMVYLPRDRYTTQVRQVMEAIFFFYF
;
A
#
# COMPACT_ATOMS: atom_id res chain seq x y z
N MET A 1 -28.96 28.14 14.24
CA MET A 1 -27.69 27.84 13.54
C MET A 1 -27.21 26.52 14.08
N ASP A 2 -26.99 25.52 13.24
CA ASP A 2 -26.47 24.21 13.65
C ASP A 2 -25.07 24.38 14.27
N ARG A 3 -24.73 23.59 15.29
CA ARG A 3 -23.44 23.67 16.02
C ARG A 3 -22.25 23.48 15.07
N SER A 4 -22.39 22.61 14.07
CA SER A 4 -21.39 22.42 13.01
C SER A 4 -21.20 23.69 12.17
N SER A 5 -22.30 24.32 11.73
CA SER A 5 -22.26 25.57 10.97
C SER A 5 -21.66 26.74 11.77
N ALA A 6 -21.88 26.79 13.09
CA ALA A 6 -21.28 27.83 13.94
C ALA A 6 -19.76 27.66 14.09
N LEU A 7 -19.27 26.42 14.19
CA LEU A 7 -17.84 26.11 14.28
C LEU A 7 -17.11 26.41 12.97
N GLU A 8 -17.71 26.06 11.82
CA GLU A 8 -17.16 26.43 10.51
C GLU A 8 -17.07 27.95 10.33
N HIS A 9 -18.09 28.70 10.75
CA HIS A 9 -18.03 30.15 10.74
C HIS A 9 -16.94 30.71 11.66
N ALA A 10 -16.72 30.11 12.83
CA ALA A 10 -15.63 30.49 13.72
C ALA A 10 -14.26 30.20 13.11
N LYS A 11 -14.09 29.07 12.40
CA LYS A 11 -12.89 28.74 11.62
C LYS A 11 -12.59 29.83 10.60
N ASP A 12 -13.60 30.24 9.82
CA ASP A 12 -13.45 31.31 8.83
C ASP A 12 -13.01 32.64 9.44
N GLN A 13 -13.55 33.01 10.60
CA GLN A 13 -13.16 34.23 11.32
C GLN A 13 -11.71 34.19 11.80
N VAL A 14 -11.24 33.03 12.29
CA VAL A 14 -9.83 32.86 12.70
C VAL A 14 -8.90 32.98 11.50
N ILE A 15 -9.25 32.35 10.38
CA ILE A 15 -8.49 32.43 9.11
C ILE A 15 -8.44 33.88 8.59
N GLU A 16 -9.56 34.60 8.63
CA GLU A 16 -9.62 36.00 8.23
C GLU A 16 -8.70 36.86 9.09
N ARG A 17 -8.77 36.73 10.42
CA ARG A 17 -7.87 37.44 11.35
C ARG A 17 -6.40 37.08 11.11
N ALA A 18 -6.10 35.81 10.85
CA ALA A 18 -4.75 35.34 10.56
C ALA A 18 -4.19 36.00 9.28
N SER A 19 -5.02 36.20 8.26
CA SER A 19 -4.60 36.88 7.02
C SER A 19 -4.23 38.35 7.22
N HIS A 20 -4.72 38.99 8.29
CA HIS A 20 -4.44 40.38 8.65
C HIS A 20 -3.35 40.53 9.71
N ALA A 21 -2.90 39.45 10.35
CA ALA A 21 -1.83 39.48 11.35
C ALA A 21 -0.45 39.85 10.76
N SER A 22 -0.30 39.81 9.44
CA SER A 22 0.97 40.04 8.74
C SER A 22 1.35 41.53 8.72
N GLY A 23 2.09 41.97 9.75
CA GLY A 23 2.91 43.20 9.71
C GLY A 23 4.33 42.97 9.17
N ARG A 24 4.71 41.71 8.89
CA ARG A 24 6.01 41.27 8.34
C ARG A 24 5.83 39.90 7.68
N ALA A 25 5.58 39.86 6.38
CA ALA A 25 5.94 38.66 5.61
C ALA A 25 7.47 38.51 5.69
N PRO A 26 8.01 37.31 5.97
CA PRO A 26 9.45 37.11 5.92
C PRO A 26 9.97 37.42 4.51
N ASP A 27 11.03 38.23 4.41
CA ASP A 27 11.71 38.52 3.15
C ASP A 27 12.10 37.20 2.47
N GLY A 28 11.46 36.88 1.34
CA GLY A 28 11.79 35.71 0.52
C GLY A 28 10.66 34.73 0.20
N VAL A 29 9.46 34.89 0.77
CA VAL A 29 8.33 34.00 0.45
C VAL A 29 7.54 34.55 -0.75
N THR A 30 7.84 33.99 -1.93
CA THR A 30 7.03 33.92 -3.18
C THR A 30 6.34 35.20 -3.67
N GLU A 31 6.61 35.59 -4.93
CA GLU A 31 5.66 36.42 -5.69
C GLU A 31 4.26 35.80 -5.56
N GLY A 32 3.27 36.53 -5.03
CA GLY A 32 1.87 36.07 -4.91
C GLY A 32 1.36 35.69 -3.51
N LEU A 33 2.14 35.83 -2.43
CA LEU A 33 1.65 35.79 -1.03
C LEU A 33 1.83 37.14 -0.29
N GLY A 34 1.96 38.24 -1.04
CA GLY A 34 2.37 39.55 -0.52
C GLY A 34 1.23 40.39 0.04
N SER A 35 -0.02 40.11 -0.34
CA SER A 35 -1.20 40.83 0.14
C SER A 35 -2.03 40.01 1.14
N ALA A 36 -2.78 40.70 2.03
CA ALA A 36 -3.70 40.04 2.96
C ALA A 36 -4.77 39.20 2.24
N ALA A 37 -5.20 39.63 1.05
CA ALA A 37 -6.18 38.90 0.23
C ALA A 37 -5.60 37.57 -0.30
N GLU A 38 -4.38 37.59 -0.83
CA GLU A 38 -3.67 36.37 -1.29
C GLU A 38 -3.42 35.41 -0.13
N LEU A 39 -2.94 35.94 1.01
CA LEU A 39 -2.69 35.16 2.20
C LEU A 39 -3.97 34.53 2.75
N GLY A 40 -5.07 35.29 2.82
CA GLY A 40 -6.38 34.75 3.22
C GLY A 40 -6.88 33.67 2.26
N SER A 41 -6.62 33.82 0.96
CA SER A 41 -6.93 32.81 -0.05
C SER A 41 -6.12 31.53 0.17
N PHE A 42 -4.82 31.64 0.41
CA PHE A 42 -3.94 30.52 0.73
C PHE A 42 -4.36 29.80 2.02
N LEU A 43 -4.61 30.53 3.11
CA LEU A 43 -5.01 29.95 4.38
C LEU A 43 -6.36 29.20 4.27
N ARG A 44 -7.34 29.75 3.54
CA ARG A 44 -8.61 29.04 3.29
C ARG A 44 -8.40 27.73 2.54
N ARG A 45 -7.46 27.67 1.59
CA ARG A 45 -7.10 26.43 0.88
C ARG A 45 -6.40 25.45 1.83
N TYR A 46 -5.41 25.94 2.57
CA TYR A 46 -4.60 25.14 3.49
C TYR A 46 -5.44 24.46 4.58
N TYR A 47 -6.43 25.17 5.14
CA TYR A 47 -7.28 24.69 6.23
C TYR A 47 -8.67 24.18 5.76
N ARG A 48 -8.91 24.04 4.45
CA ARG A 48 -10.22 23.69 3.89
C ARG A 48 -10.83 22.44 4.54
N HIS A 49 -10.04 21.38 4.66
CA HIS A 49 -10.46 20.07 5.17
C HIS A 49 -9.98 19.79 6.59
N VAL A 50 -9.43 20.79 7.28
CA VAL A 50 -9.04 20.66 8.69
C VAL A 50 -10.28 20.83 9.57
N PRO A 51 -10.49 19.95 10.57
CA PRO A 51 -11.60 20.08 11.51
C PRO A 51 -11.60 21.47 12.16
N PRO A 52 -12.76 22.15 12.26
CA PRO A 52 -12.84 23.48 12.86
C PRO A 52 -12.25 23.58 14.27
N GLU A 53 -12.41 22.54 15.09
CA GLU A 53 -11.87 22.46 16.44
C GLU A 53 -10.33 22.64 16.49
N ASP A 54 -9.60 22.12 15.51
CA ASP A 54 -8.14 22.19 15.45
C ASP A 54 -7.63 23.57 15.01
N VAL A 55 -8.49 24.35 14.34
CA VAL A 55 -8.17 25.73 13.91
C VAL A 55 -8.62 26.75 14.95
N VAL A 56 -9.83 26.60 15.48
CA VAL A 56 -10.45 27.54 16.44
C VAL A 56 -9.74 27.51 17.80
N SER A 57 -9.12 26.39 18.17
CA SER A 57 -8.32 26.27 19.39
C SER A 57 -6.97 27.01 19.33
N ARG A 58 -6.58 27.53 18.16
CA ARG A 58 -5.29 28.20 17.93
C ARG A 58 -5.44 29.71 17.81
N SER A 59 -4.36 30.43 18.11
CA SER A 59 -4.32 31.87 17.85
C SER A 59 -4.23 32.15 16.34
N PRO A 60 -4.74 33.29 15.85
CA PRO A 60 -4.57 33.68 14.45
C PRO A 60 -3.09 33.72 14.00
N ASP A 61 -2.17 34.11 14.89
CA ASP A 61 -0.73 34.15 14.61
C ASP A 61 -0.16 32.73 14.43
N ASP A 62 -0.60 31.76 15.24
CA ASP A 62 -0.19 30.36 15.10
C ASP A 62 -0.71 29.75 13.80
N VAL A 63 -1.97 30.00 13.47
CA VAL A 63 -2.60 29.56 12.20
C VAL A 63 -1.81 30.10 11.00
N LEU A 64 -1.42 31.37 11.05
CA LEU A 64 -0.57 31.97 10.02
C LEU A 64 0.83 31.31 9.98
N ALA A 65 1.50 31.21 11.13
CA ALA A 65 2.86 30.70 11.23
C ALA A 65 2.98 29.25 10.75
N ILE A 66 1.98 28.40 11.03
CA ILE A 66 1.94 27.01 10.58
C ILE A 66 1.90 26.93 9.05
N ALA A 67 1.01 27.68 8.42
CA ALA A 67 0.87 27.65 6.97
C ALA A 67 2.10 28.25 6.26
N LEU A 68 2.65 29.35 6.78
CA LEU A 68 3.87 29.96 6.25
C LEU A 68 5.10 29.07 6.42
N SER A 69 5.22 28.39 7.57
CA SER A 69 6.29 27.40 7.80
C SER A 69 6.25 26.27 6.76
N HIS A 70 5.05 25.84 6.35
CA HIS A 70 4.92 24.82 5.31
C HIS A 70 5.20 25.38 3.91
N ALA A 71 4.79 26.62 3.64
CA ALA A 71 5.12 27.32 2.40
C ALA A 71 6.64 27.52 2.22
N ASP A 72 7.37 27.73 3.31
CA ASP A 72 8.84 27.78 3.30
C ASP A 72 9.47 26.42 2.90
N VAL A 73 8.94 25.29 3.39
CA VAL A 73 9.35 23.96 2.92
C VAL A 73 9.05 23.78 1.43
N ALA A 74 7.93 24.34 0.95
CA ALA A 74 7.51 24.28 -0.43
C ALA A 74 8.25 25.26 -1.35
N ALA A 75 9.01 26.23 -0.82
CA ALA A 75 9.55 27.35 -1.60
C ALA A 75 10.47 26.88 -2.74
N HIS A 76 11.23 25.81 -2.51
CA HIS A 76 12.10 25.20 -3.51
C HIS A 76 11.98 23.68 -3.48
N ARG A 77 11.50 23.11 -4.58
CA ARG A 77 11.36 21.66 -4.76
C ARG A 77 11.63 21.30 -6.22
N PRO A 78 12.75 20.63 -6.52
CA PRO A 78 12.98 20.07 -7.85
C PRO A 78 11.85 19.15 -8.30
N GLN A 79 11.61 19.09 -9.61
CA GLN A 79 10.60 18.19 -10.16
C GLN A 79 10.93 16.73 -9.83
N GLY A 80 9.92 15.94 -9.48
CA GLY A 80 10.10 14.53 -9.17
C GLY A 80 10.68 14.23 -7.78
N THR A 81 10.95 15.25 -6.96
CA THR A 81 11.43 15.06 -5.58
C THR A 81 10.34 15.42 -4.56
N ALA A 82 10.46 14.89 -3.35
CA ALA A 82 9.73 15.37 -2.18
C ALA A 82 10.63 16.31 -1.37
N SER A 83 10.06 17.36 -0.80
CA SER A 83 10.72 18.19 0.21
C SER A 83 10.19 17.79 1.57
N ILE A 84 11.08 17.36 2.48
CA ILE A 84 10.71 16.90 3.81
C ILE A 84 11.44 17.73 4.86
N ARG A 85 10.73 18.13 5.91
CA ARG A 85 11.30 18.75 7.09
C ARG A 85 10.72 18.09 8.34
N VAL A 86 11.58 17.49 9.14
CA VAL A 86 11.26 17.00 10.49
C VAL A 86 11.91 17.94 11.49
N SER A 87 11.12 18.47 12.43
CA SER A 87 11.63 19.40 13.45
C SER A 87 10.90 19.23 14.77
N THR A 88 11.61 19.53 15.87
CA THR A 88 11.08 19.46 17.22
C THR A 88 11.17 20.85 17.86
N PRO A 89 10.12 21.68 17.79
CA PRO A 89 10.16 23.00 18.39
C PRO A 89 10.32 22.91 19.91
N GLU A 90 11.20 23.74 20.49
CA GLU A 90 11.46 23.73 21.93
C GLU A 90 10.21 24.00 22.77
N ALA A 91 9.34 24.89 22.29
CA ALA A 91 8.11 25.28 22.97
C ALA A 91 6.95 24.28 22.82
N GLN A 92 7.10 23.24 21.97
CA GLN A 92 6.02 22.29 21.68
C GLN A 92 6.35 20.90 22.24
N GLY A 93 5.34 20.22 22.77
CA GLY A 93 5.45 18.84 23.27
C GLY A 93 5.53 17.77 22.17
N HIS A 94 5.62 18.18 20.90
CA HIS A 94 5.46 17.34 19.71
C HIS A 94 6.55 17.64 18.68
N SER A 95 6.82 16.67 17.81
CA SER A 95 7.59 16.92 16.58
C SER A 95 6.64 17.18 15.43
N ILE A 96 7.13 17.90 14.43
CA ILE A 96 6.41 18.25 13.23
C ILE A 96 7.13 17.63 12.05
N VAL A 97 6.37 16.88 11.25
CA VAL A 97 6.77 16.39 9.93
C VAL A 97 6.05 17.23 8.88
N GLN A 98 6.78 17.87 7.98
CA GLN A 98 6.24 18.59 6.82
C GLN A 98 6.74 17.93 5.56
N VAL A 99 5.84 17.62 4.63
CA VAL A 99 6.14 16.99 3.35
C VAL A 99 5.45 17.75 2.24
N VAL A 100 6.18 18.05 1.17
CA VAL A 100 5.65 18.62 -0.06
C VAL A 100 6.08 17.73 -1.23
N CYS A 101 5.11 17.18 -1.95
CA CYS A 101 5.36 16.33 -3.11
C CYS A 101 4.26 16.51 -4.17
N ASP A 102 4.48 15.96 -5.36
CA ASP A 102 3.42 15.86 -6.38
C ASP A 102 2.26 15.01 -5.84
N ASP A 103 1.03 15.39 -6.15
CA ASP A 103 -0.15 14.64 -5.73
C ASP A 103 -0.22 13.28 -6.44
N MET A 104 -0.44 12.23 -5.65
CA MET A 104 -0.57 10.85 -6.13
C MET A 104 -1.29 9.97 -5.09
N PRO A 105 -1.87 8.83 -5.49
CA PRO A 105 -2.44 7.87 -4.55
C PRO A 105 -1.42 7.39 -3.52
N PHE A 106 -1.93 6.96 -2.36
CA PHE A 106 -1.18 6.30 -1.28
C PHE A 106 -0.24 7.19 -0.44
N LEU A 107 -0.20 8.51 -0.63
CA LEU A 107 0.74 9.37 0.10
C LEU A 107 0.51 9.38 1.62
N VAL A 108 -0.68 9.79 2.06
CA VAL A 108 -0.99 10.02 3.49
C VAL A 108 -0.90 8.72 4.29
N ASP A 109 -1.50 7.67 3.77
CA ASP A 109 -1.52 6.33 4.33
C ASP A 109 -0.11 5.69 4.36
N SER A 110 0.74 5.91 3.36
CA SER A 110 2.14 5.43 3.42
C SER A 110 2.97 6.20 4.45
N VAL A 111 2.84 7.53 4.51
CA VAL A 111 3.55 8.36 5.48
C VAL A 111 3.11 8.03 6.91
N THR A 112 1.80 7.92 7.15
CA THR A 112 1.25 7.58 8.48
C THR A 112 1.63 6.16 8.91
N ALA A 113 1.69 5.21 7.98
CA ALA A 113 2.19 3.86 8.25
C ALA A 113 3.66 3.85 8.67
N GLU A 114 4.50 4.65 8.01
CA GLU A 114 5.91 4.79 8.35
C GLU A 114 6.10 5.44 9.73
N LEU A 115 5.34 6.49 10.05
CA LEU A 115 5.37 7.11 11.38
C LEU A 115 4.93 6.11 12.48
N SER A 116 3.92 5.29 12.19
CA SER A 116 3.48 4.22 13.10
C SER A 116 4.55 3.15 13.28
N ARG A 117 5.36 2.86 12.25
CA ARG A 117 6.48 1.90 12.31
C ARG A 117 7.59 2.39 13.25
N HIS A 118 7.79 3.70 13.33
CA HIS A 118 8.66 4.35 14.33
C HIS A 118 8.04 4.40 15.74
N GLY A 119 6.84 3.85 15.93
CA GLY A 119 6.14 3.83 17.21
C GLY A 119 5.70 5.22 17.67
N ARG A 120 5.41 6.13 16.73
CA ARG A 120 5.00 7.50 17.03
C ARG A 120 3.49 7.65 16.90
N ALA A 121 2.83 8.10 17.96
CA ALA A 121 1.43 8.48 17.88
C ALA A 121 1.28 9.77 17.06
N ILE A 122 0.22 9.82 16.27
CA ILE A 122 -0.13 10.97 15.44
C ILE A 122 -1.18 11.79 16.19
N HIS A 123 -0.89 13.08 16.40
CA HIS A 123 -1.76 14.02 17.11
C HIS A 123 -2.63 14.83 16.16
N LEU A 124 -2.07 15.23 15.00
CA LEU A 124 -2.79 16.01 13.99
C LEU A 124 -2.24 15.71 12.59
N VAL A 125 -3.12 15.68 11.59
CA VAL A 125 -2.77 15.64 10.16
C VAL A 125 -3.46 16.82 9.47
N VAL A 126 -2.67 17.67 8.82
CA VAL A 126 -3.14 18.72 7.92
C VAL A 126 -2.63 18.40 6.52
N HIS A 127 -3.54 18.05 5.62
CA HIS A 127 -3.20 17.62 4.27
C HIS A 127 -4.01 18.37 3.20
N PRO A 128 -3.63 19.61 2.83
CA PRO A 128 -4.25 20.28 1.70
C PRO A 128 -3.66 19.79 0.37
N LEU A 129 -4.54 19.63 -0.61
CA LEU A 129 -4.19 19.51 -2.02
C LEU A 129 -4.15 20.92 -2.62
N LEU A 130 -3.00 21.32 -3.13
CA LEU A 130 -2.78 22.67 -3.66
C LEU A 130 -2.34 22.58 -5.11
N VAL A 131 -2.91 23.42 -5.97
CA VAL A 131 -2.43 23.57 -7.34
C VAL A 131 -1.42 24.70 -7.36
N VAL A 132 -0.20 24.41 -7.81
CA VAL A 132 0.90 25.35 -7.78
C VAL A 132 1.55 25.51 -9.15
N ARG A 133 2.23 26.64 -9.36
CA ARG A 133 3.13 26.84 -10.50
C ARG A 133 4.55 26.95 -10.00
N ARG A 134 5.48 26.23 -10.63
CA ARG A 134 6.91 26.31 -10.35
C ARG A 134 7.70 26.73 -11.58
N ASP A 135 8.84 27.37 -11.37
CA ASP A 135 9.82 27.54 -12.44
C ASP A 135 10.64 26.25 -12.69
N VAL A 136 11.47 26.26 -13.72
CA VAL A 136 12.33 25.12 -14.10
C VAL A 136 13.37 24.76 -13.02
N ALA A 137 13.67 25.68 -12.09
CA ALA A 137 14.54 25.41 -10.96
C ALA A 137 13.76 24.84 -9.76
N GLY A 138 12.45 24.69 -9.85
CA GLY A 138 11.60 24.19 -8.77
C GLY A 138 11.18 25.26 -7.75
N ARG A 139 11.41 26.55 -8.01
CA ARG A 139 10.92 27.62 -7.13
C ARG A 139 9.42 27.81 -7.27
N LEU A 140 8.72 27.95 -6.15
CA LEU A 140 7.28 28.20 -6.10
C LEU A 140 6.95 29.62 -6.59
N LEU A 141 6.13 29.73 -7.64
CA LEU A 141 5.73 31.01 -8.26
C LEU A 141 4.30 31.42 -7.91
N ALA A 142 3.39 30.47 -7.67
CA ALA A 142 1.99 30.76 -7.38
C ALA A 142 1.28 29.55 -6.76
N VAL A 143 0.22 29.81 -6.00
CA VAL A 143 -0.72 28.80 -5.46
C VAL A 143 -2.16 29.20 -5.82
N CYS A 144 -2.89 28.32 -6.49
CA CYS A 144 -4.25 28.54 -7.00
C CYS A 144 -5.24 27.47 -6.54
N ASP A 145 -6.54 27.67 -6.84
CA ASP A 145 -7.57 26.65 -6.62
C ASP A 145 -7.56 25.63 -7.77
N ALA A 146 -7.89 24.37 -7.48
CA ALA A 146 -8.02 23.33 -8.50
C ALA A 146 -9.13 23.63 -9.50
N SER A 147 -10.16 24.38 -9.09
CA SER A 147 -11.20 24.91 -9.99
C SER A 147 -10.65 25.87 -11.04
N SER A 148 -9.51 26.53 -10.76
CA SER A 148 -8.85 27.46 -11.68
C SER A 148 -8.05 26.77 -12.79
N LEU A 149 -7.78 25.46 -12.69
CA LEU A 149 -7.14 24.68 -13.77
C LEU A 149 -8.01 24.62 -15.04
N ALA A 150 -9.33 24.65 -14.89
CA ALA A 150 -10.26 24.65 -16.02
C ALA A 150 -10.37 26.01 -16.71
N GLU A 151 -10.07 27.10 -15.99
CA GLU A 151 -10.12 28.49 -16.50
C GLU A 151 -8.77 28.94 -17.08
N ALA A 152 -7.67 28.37 -16.57
CA ALA A 152 -6.34 28.55 -17.11
C ALA A 152 -6.14 27.63 -18.34
N GLY A 153 -6.71 28.03 -19.47
CA GLY A 153 -6.34 27.46 -20.77
C GLY A 153 -4.81 27.45 -20.95
N SER A 154 -4.33 26.59 -21.85
CA SER A 154 -2.91 26.33 -22.19
C SER A 154 -2.05 27.55 -22.61
N ASP A 155 -2.58 28.76 -22.52
CA ASP A 155 -2.04 29.99 -23.10
C ASP A 155 -1.64 31.05 -22.05
N GLY A 156 -1.29 30.63 -20.84
CA GLY A 156 -0.66 31.51 -19.85
C GLY A 156 0.82 31.72 -20.19
N ALA A 157 1.17 32.89 -20.73
CA ALA A 157 2.53 33.32 -21.10
C ALA A 157 3.52 33.46 -19.91
N GLY A 158 3.69 32.41 -19.11
CA GLY A 158 4.69 32.28 -18.07
C GLY A 158 5.36 30.92 -18.17
N THR A 159 6.69 30.88 -18.01
CA THR A 159 7.45 29.63 -17.96
C THR A 159 7.08 28.85 -16.70
N GLY A 160 6.41 27.70 -16.83
CA GLY A 160 6.11 26.78 -15.72
C GLY A 160 4.75 26.08 -15.86
N GLU A 161 4.71 24.76 -15.64
CA GLU A 161 3.49 23.95 -15.65
C GLU A 161 2.73 24.07 -14.32
N TRP A 162 1.40 24.01 -14.36
CA TRP A 162 0.56 23.92 -13.17
C TRP A 162 0.49 22.47 -12.70
N ILE A 163 0.85 22.23 -11.44
CA ILE A 163 0.98 20.88 -10.88
C ILE A 163 0.15 20.80 -9.59
N ALA A 164 -0.58 19.70 -9.42
CA ALA A 164 -1.21 19.38 -8.15
C ALA A 164 -0.14 18.85 -7.17
N GLU A 165 -0.05 19.46 -6.00
CA GLU A 165 0.82 19.03 -4.91
C GLU A 165 0.01 18.60 -3.70
N SER A 166 0.48 17.53 -3.08
CA SER A 166 0.07 17.11 -1.75
C SER A 166 1.03 17.71 -0.73
N TRP A 167 0.50 18.55 0.14
CA TRP A 167 1.23 19.09 1.28
C TRP A 167 0.75 18.32 2.52
N MET A 168 1.65 17.74 3.31
CA MET A 168 1.30 17.01 4.53
C MET A 168 2.07 17.59 5.71
N ARG A 169 1.33 18.14 6.69
CA ARG A 169 1.87 18.49 7.99
C ARG A 169 1.31 17.53 9.02
N ILE A 170 2.18 16.83 9.73
CA ILE A 170 1.81 15.82 10.71
C ILE A 170 2.49 16.16 12.03
N GLU A 171 1.70 16.26 13.09
CA GLU A 171 2.20 16.44 14.46
C GLU A 171 2.26 15.06 15.12
N ILE A 172 3.45 14.69 15.61
CA ILE A 172 3.75 13.37 16.18
C ILE A 172 4.34 13.49 17.58
N ASP A 173 4.46 12.36 18.27
CA ASP A 173 5.25 12.29 19.50
C ASP A 173 6.64 12.91 19.33
N ARG A 174 7.17 13.43 20.43
CA ARG A 174 8.45 14.14 20.43
C ARG A 174 9.61 13.20 20.07
N GLU A 175 10.38 13.55 19.06
CA GLU A 175 11.64 12.91 18.73
C GLU A 175 12.71 13.38 19.72
N PRO A 176 13.59 12.47 20.16
CA PRO A 176 14.53 12.74 21.25
C PRO A 176 15.61 13.74 20.84
N ASP A 177 16.07 13.70 19.59
CA ASP A 177 17.20 14.48 19.09
C ASP A 177 17.18 14.66 17.56
N SER A 178 18.20 15.38 17.05
CA SER A 178 18.36 15.63 15.61
C SER A 178 18.70 14.39 14.80
N GLU A 179 19.33 13.38 15.41
CA GLU A 179 19.70 12.13 14.72
C GLU A 179 18.45 11.30 14.44
N ALA A 180 17.53 11.20 15.41
CA ALA A 180 16.22 10.59 15.22
C ALA A 180 15.40 11.33 14.14
N CYS A 181 15.42 12.67 14.14
CA CYS A 181 14.77 13.46 13.08
C CYS A 181 15.35 13.16 11.69
N ALA A 182 16.69 13.04 11.58
CA ALA A 182 17.36 12.74 10.33
C ALA A 182 17.06 11.31 9.84
N ALA A 183 17.04 10.33 10.74
CA ALA A 183 16.67 8.95 10.43
C ALA A 183 15.23 8.85 9.93
N LEU A 184 14.28 9.52 10.61
CA LEU A 184 12.89 9.57 10.18
C LEU A 184 12.75 10.27 8.81
N THR A 185 13.50 11.35 8.58
CA THR A 185 13.51 12.04 7.28
C THR A 185 13.95 11.09 6.15
N ALA A 186 15.06 10.38 6.33
CA ALA A 186 15.58 9.44 5.33
C ALA A 186 14.60 8.29 5.03
N ASP A 187 13.93 7.76 6.06
CA ASP A 187 12.92 6.72 5.89
C ASP A 187 11.69 7.23 5.13
N LEU A 188 11.23 8.46 5.43
CA LEU A 188 10.13 9.09 4.71
C LEU A 188 10.49 9.38 3.25
N GLU A 189 11.71 9.83 2.96
CA GLU A 189 12.21 10.02 1.59
C GLU A 189 12.20 8.70 0.80
N ARG A 190 12.60 7.60 1.44
CA ARG A 190 12.54 6.26 0.84
C ARG A 190 11.09 5.85 0.56
N VAL A 191 10.19 6.03 1.52
CA VAL A 191 8.76 5.70 1.36
C VAL A 191 8.11 6.51 0.23
N LEU A 192 8.34 7.82 0.17
CA LEU A 192 7.76 8.66 -0.88
C LEU A 192 8.33 8.34 -2.27
N ARG A 193 9.59 7.89 -2.34
CA ARG A 193 10.16 7.35 -3.59
C ARG A 193 9.48 6.06 -4.00
N ASP A 194 9.30 5.11 -3.07
CA ASP A 194 8.62 3.85 -3.34
C ASP A 194 7.18 4.09 -3.85
N VAL A 195 6.45 5.02 -3.23
CA VAL A 195 5.09 5.43 -3.66
C VAL A 195 5.13 5.96 -5.09
N ARG A 196 6.02 6.90 -5.39
CA ARG A 196 6.15 7.48 -6.73
C ARG A 196 6.47 6.43 -7.78
N GLU A 197 7.48 5.60 -7.54
CA GLU A 197 7.90 4.57 -8.50
C GLU A 197 6.77 3.57 -8.75
N ALA A 198 6.07 3.13 -7.70
CA ALA A 198 4.92 2.25 -7.81
C ALA A 198 3.78 2.87 -8.63
N VAL A 199 3.42 4.14 -8.37
CA VAL A 199 2.34 4.84 -9.09
C VAL A 199 2.70 5.09 -10.55
N GLU A 200 3.91 5.57 -10.84
CA GLU A 200 4.38 5.84 -12.20
C GLU A 200 4.43 4.57 -13.07
N ASP A 201 4.86 3.45 -12.50
CA ASP A 201 4.97 2.18 -13.22
C ASP A 201 3.72 1.30 -13.14
N TRP A 202 2.69 1.68 -12.36
CA TRP A 202 1.46 0.91 -12.23
C TRP A 202 0.82 0.55 -13.58
N PRO A 203 0.68 1.47 -14.56
CA PRO A 203 0.15 1.11 -15.87
C PRO A 203 1.02 0.07 -16.58
N LYS A 204 2.35 0.17 -16.49
CA LYS A 204 3.28 -0.76 -17.13
C LYS A 204 3.19 -2.16 -16.51
N MET A 205 3.05 -2.25 -15.19
CA MET A 205 2.90 -3.53 -14.48
C MET A 205 1.56 -4.19 -14.83
N ARG A 206 0.47 -3.41 -14.87
CA ARG A 206 -0.84 -3.89 -15.30
C ARG A 206 -0.81 -4.41 -16.74
N ASP A 207 -0.23 -3.64 -17.66
CA ASP A 207 -0.15 -4.01 -19.07
C ASP A 207 0.77 -5.23 -19.28
N LEU A 208 1.83 -5.37 -18.47
CA LEU A 208 2.66 -6.59 -18.43
C LEU A 208 1.84 -7.81 -17.98
N ALA A 209 1.02 -7.70 -16.92
CA ALA A 209 0.17 -8.81 -16.48
C ALA A 209 -0.82 -9.26 -17.58
N LEU A 210 -1.44 -8.30 -18.28
CA LEU A 210 -2.33 -8.58 -19.40
C LEU A 210 -1.59 -9.26 -20.57
N ARG A 211 -0.41 -8.75 -20.94
CA ARG A 211 0.42 -9.36 -21.98
C ARG A 211 0.83 -10.78 -21.63
N ILE A 212 1.22 -11.05 -20.39
CA ILE A 212 1.54 -12.41 -19.94
C ILE A 212 0.31 -13.32 -20.08
N ALA A 213 -0.88 -12.83 -19.75
CA ALA A 213 -2.12 -13.59 -19.90
C ALA A 213 -2.38 -13.95 -21.36
N ASP A 214 -2.18 -13.00 -22.29
CA ASP A 214 -2.36 -13.22 -23.72
C ASP A 214 -1.31 -14.18 -24.29
N ASP A 215 -0.03 -14.02 -23.90
CA ASP A 215 1.06 -14.90 -24.29
C ASP A 215 0.76 -16.35 -23.88
N VAL A 216 0.43 -16.58 -22.61
CA VAL A 216 0.09 -17.90 -22.04
C VAL A 216 -1.12 -18.53 -22.74
N ALA A 217 -2.14 -17.73 -23.06
CA ALA A 217 -3.33 -18.24 -23.74
C ALA A 217 -3.07 -18.60 -25.21
N SER A 218 -2.13 -17.91 -25.87
CA SER A 218 -1.80 -18.12 -27.28
C SER A 218 -0.78 -19.24 -27.52
N ASP A 219 0.21 -19.37 -26.62
CA ASP A 219 1.29 -20.35 -26.68
C ASP A 219 1.48 -20.99 -25.28
N PRO A 220 0.58 -21.91 -24.89
CA PRO A 220 0.64 -22.51 -23.56
C PRO A 220 1.91 -23.37 -23.40
N PRO A 221 2.62 -23.27 -22.25
CA PRO A 221 3.79 -24.09 -22.00
C PRO A 221 3.50 -25.59 -22.12
N ALA A 222 4.44 -26.33 -22.73
CA ALA A 222 4.32 -27.76 -22.91
C ALA A 222 4.18 -28.50 -21.56
N GLY A 223 3.24 -29.43 -21.48
CA GLY A 223 3.03 -30.28 -20.30
C GLY A 223 2.12 -29.70 -19.21
N LEU A 224 1.64 -28.47 -19.36
CA LEU A 224 0.61 -27.90 -18.48
C LEU A 224 -0.79 -28.34 -18.89
N ALA A 225 -1.69 -28.49 -17.91
CA ALA A 225 -3.10 -28.77 -18.16
C ALA A 225 -3.85 -27.52 -18.63
N ASP A 226 -4.79 -27.66 -19.56
CA ASP A 226 -5.61 -26.55 -20.10
C ASP A 226 -6.33 -25.74 -18.99
N LEU A 227 -6.73 -26.43 -17.92
CA LEU A 227 -7.37 -25.78 -16.77
C LEU A 227 -6.40 -24.85 -16.03
N GLU A 228 -5.12 -25.22 -15.91
CA GLU A 228 -4.10 -24.38 -15.26
C GLU A 228 -3.80 -23.12 -16.09
N VAL A 229 -3.74 -23.29 -17.41
CA VAL A 229 -3.54 -22.19 -18.38
C VAL A 229 -4.70 -21.21 -18.32
N SER A 230 -5.94 -21.71 -18.40
CA SER A 230 -7.14 -20.87 -18.38
C SER A 230 -7.33 -20.14 -17.05
N GLU A 231 -7.18 -20.81 -15.91
CA GLU A 231 -7.27 -20.18 -14.58
C GLU A 231 -6.19 -19.11 -14.37
N THR A 232 -4.96 -19.35 -14.80
CA THR A 232 -3.89 -18.35 -14.69
C THR A 232 -4.16 -17.14 -15.58
N THR A 233 -4.65 -17.36 -16.79
CA THR A 233 -5.02 -16.29 -17.72
C THR A 233 -6.14 -15.42 -17.13
N GLU A 234 -7.18 -16.05 -16.60
CA GLU A 234 -8.28 -15.34 -15.93
C GLU A 234 -7.81 -14.60 -14.68
N LEU A 235 -6.95 -15.22 -13.86
CA LEU A 235 -6.37 -14.58 -12.68
C LEU A 235 -5.61 -13.31 -13.06
N LEU A 236 -4.70 -13.37 -14.05
CA LEU A 236 -3.90 -12.20 -14.45
C LEU A 236 -4.78 -11.04 -14.94
N ARG A 237 -5.85 -11.35 -15.69
CA ARG A 237 -6.84 -10.35 -16.11
C ARG A 237 -7.63 -9.79 -14.93
N TRP A 238 -8.02 -10.64 -13.99
CA TRP A 238 -8.72 -10.23 -12.77
C TRP A 238 -7.85 -9.32 -11.89
N LEU A 239 -6.57 -9.66 -11.69
CA LEU A 239 -5.61 -8.82 -10.97
C LEU A 239 -5.46 -7.45 -11.64
N ALA A 240 -5.35 -7.42 -12.98
CA ALA A 240 -5.28 -6.20 -13.77
C ALA A 240 -6.56 -5.34 -13.72
N ASP A 241 -7.71 -5.97 -13.50
CA ASP A 241 -9.03 -5.32 -13.35
C ASP A 241 -9.29 -4.84 -11.92
N ALA A 242 -8.34 -4.08 -11.35
CA ALA A 242 -8.46 -3.43 -10.04
C ALA A 242 -8.61 -4.35 -8.80
N HIS A 243 -8.34 -5.65 -8.93
CA HIS A 243 -8.31 -6.57 -7.78
C HIS A 243 -6.93 -6.67 -7.10
N PHE A 244 -5.91 -6.07 -7.72
CA PHE A 244 -4.55 -6.02 -7.20
C PHE A 244 -3.90 -4.65 -7.37
N THR A 245 -3.38 -4.10 -6.28
CA THR A 245 -2.52 -2.92 -6.34
C THR A 245 -1.10 -3.38 -6.65
N PHE A 246 -0.68 -3.27 -7.92
CA PHE A 246 0.69 -3.55 -8.35
C PHE A 246 1.65 -2.52 -7.76
N LEU A 247 2.65 -2.98 -7.00
CA LEU A 247 3.65 -2.12 -6.36
C LEU A 247 5.05 -2.33 -6.93
N GLY A 248 5.37 -3.54 -7.40
CA GLY A 248 6.63 -3.80 -8.09
C GLY A 248 6.55 -5.04 -8.97
N CYS A 249 7.40 -5.07 -10.00
CA CYS A 249 7.55 -6.26 -10.84
C CYS A 249 9.01 -6.44 -11.25
N ARG A 250 9.45 -7.69 -11.41
CA ARG A 250 10.76 -8.00 -11.96
C ARG A 250 10.81 -9.42 -12.51
N GLU A 251 11.59 -9.64 -13.55
CA GLU A 251 11.87 -10.98 -14.07
C GLU A 251 13.09 -11.60 -13.37
N TYR A 252 13.00 -12.90 -13.10
CA TYR A 252 14.08 -13.68 -12.50
C TYR A 252 14.34 -14.94 -13.33
N ALA A 253 15.61 -15.20 -13.64
CA ALA A 253 16.05 -16.45 -14.23
C ALA A 253 16.35 -17.48 -13.13
N LEU A 254 15.86 -18.71 -13.30
CA LEU A 254 16.21 -19.84 -12.45
C LEU A 254 17.54 -20.43 -12.94
N SER A 255 18.56 -20.33 -12.11
CA SER A 255 19.89 -20.92 -12.34
C SER A 255 20.18 -21.98 -11.29
N SER A 256 21.08 -22.91 -11.62
CA SER A 256 21.58 -23.89 -10.66
C SER A 256 23.09 -23.80 -10.65
N ASP A 257 23.68 -23.47 -9.50
CA ASP A 257 25.12 -23.39 -9.30
C ASP A 257 25.51 -24.34 -8.17
N GLY A 258 26.48 -25.22 -8.42
CA GLY A 258 26.92 -26.22 -7.45
C GLY A 258 25.82 -27.19 -6.94
N GLY A 259 24.72 -27.35 -7.68
CA GLY A 259 23.56 -28.16 -7.26
C GLY A 259 22.57 -27.44 -6.35
N GLN A 260 22.73 -26.13 -6.15
CA GLN A 260 21.80 -25.27 -5.43
C GLN A 260 21.12 -24.30 -6.39
N ASP A 261 19.80 -24.19 -6.30
CA ASP A 261 19.05 -23.31 -7.18
C ASP A 261 19.07 -21.87 -6.69
N ARG A 262 19.04 -20.94 -7.64
CA ARG A 262 19.05 -19.51 -7.41
C ARG A 262 18.15 -18.78 -8.40
N LEU A 263 17.37 -17.83 -7.89
CA LEU A 263 16.66 -16.84 -8.71
C LEU A 263 17.51 -15.60 -8.89
N VAL A 264 17.96 -15.36 -10.12
CA VAL A 264 18.80 -14.22 -10.48
C VAL A 264 17.95 -13.18 -11.18
N ALA A 265 17.88 -11.96 -10.64
CA ALA A 265 17.16 -10.86 -11.27
C ALA A 265 17.73 -10.56 -12.68
N VAL A 266 16.84 -10.41 -13.66
CA VAL A 266 17.20 -9.99 -15.02
C VAL A 266 17.31 -8.47 -15.05
N PRO A 267 18.50 -7.89 -15.30
CA PRO A 267 18.71 -6.44 -15.27
C PRO A 267 17.79 -5.69 -16.23
N GLY A 268 17.34 -4.50 -15.82
CA GLY A 268 16.47 -3.64 -16.64
C GLY A 268 15.01 -4.09 -16.77
N THR A 269 14.60 -5.19 -16.13
CA THR A 269 13.20 -5.66 -16.12
C THR A 269 12.40 -5.14 -14.92
N GLY A 270 13.06 -4.47 -13.98
CA GLY A 270 12.48 -3.97 -12.75
C GLY A 270 11.52 -2.80 -12.95
N LEU A 271 10.38 -2.82 -12.25
CA LEU A 271 9.35 -1.78 -12.22
C LEU A 271 8.88 -1.51 -10.79
N GLY A 272 8.36 -0.31 -10.53
CA GLY A 272 7.81 0.08 -9.23
C GLY A 272 8.87 0.06 -8.12
N ILE A 273 8.53 -0.45 -6.94
CA ILE A 273 9.47 -0.61 -5.81
C ILE A 273 10.65 -1.56 -6.14
N LEU A 274 10.59 -2.26 -7.26
CA LEU A 274 11.67 -3.09 -7.80
C LEU A 274 12.32 -2.43 -9.03
N ARG A 275 12.30 -1.10 -9.17
CA ARG A 275 12.93 -0.39 -10.30
C ARG A 275 14.46 -0.42 -10.22
N ALA A 276 15.03 -0.17 -9.03
CA ALA A 276 16.48 -0.10 -8.85
C ALA A 276 17.16 -1.48 -8.84
N ASP A 277 18.16 -1.70 -9.69
CA ASP A 277 19.01 -2.89 -9.62
C ASP A 277 19.85 -2.84 -8.34
N GLN A 278 19.47 -3.64 -7.34
CA GLN A 278 20.23 -3.74 -6.09
C GLN A 278 21.50 -4.56 -6.31
N PRO A 279 22.63 -4.17 -5.70
CA PRO A 279 23.84 -5.00 -5.71
C PRO A 279 23.51 -6.36 -5.08
N GLN A 280 23.58 -7.42 -5.88
CA GLN A 280 23.34 -8.77 -5.36
C GLN A 280 24.52 -9.16 -4.46
N SER A 281 24.24 -9.47 -3.20
CA SER A 281 25.20 -10.18 -2.35
C SER A 281 25.48 -11.57 -2.92
N SER A 282 26.59 -12.20 -2.53
CA SER A 282 26.95 -13.54 -3.00
C SER A 282 25.86 -14.58 -2.75
N ASP A 283 25.02 -14.38 -1.74
CA ASP A 283 23.94 -15.29 -1.32
C ASP A 283 22.56 -14.87 -1.82
N ALA A 284 22.47 -13.73 -2.52
CA ALA A 284 21.20 -13.21 -3.00
C ALA A 284 20.51 -14.20 -3.94
N GLY A 285 19.25 -14.50 -3.64
CA GLY A 285 18.41 -15.37 -4.47
C GLY A 285 18.63 -16.87 -4.28
N LEU A 286 19.53 -17.31 -3.39
CA LEU A 286 19.69 -18.75 -3.06
C LEU A 286 18.38 -19.33 -2.52
N LEU A 287 17.98 -20.46 -3.09
CA LEU A 287 16.79 -21.18 -2.67
C LEU A 287 17.17 -22.30 -1.69
N PRO A 288 16.47 -22.41 -0.54
CA PRO A 288 16.52 -23.62 0.27
C PRO A 288 16.09 -24.86 -0.54
N PRO A 289 16.47 -26.09 -0.13
CA PRO A 289 16.11 -27.31 -0.87
C PRO A 289 14.61 -27.47 -1.11
N GLU A 290 13.79 -27.31 -0.06
CA GLU A 290 12.31 -27.37 -0.14
C GLU A 290 11.75 -26.36 -1.17
N VAL A 291 12.36 -25.18 -1.23
CA VAL A 291 11.98 -24.10 -2.15
C VAL A 291 12.43 -24.38 -3.58
N SER A 292 13.59 -25.03 -3.75
CA SER A 292 14.15 -25.39 -5.05
C SER A 292 13.26 -26.41 -5.76
N GLU A 293 12.77 -27.42 -5.03
CA GLU A 293 11.79 -28.38 -5.54
C GLU A 293 10.53 -27.67 -6.01
N ARG A 294 9.95 -26.81 -5.15
CA ARG A 294 8.76 -26.01 -5.48
C ARG A 294 8.98 -25.09 -6.68
N ALA A 295 10.16 -24.49 -6.82
CA ALA A 295 10.50 -23.63 -7.95
C ALA A 295 10.46 -24.41 -9.26
N ARG A 296 10.89 -25.68 -9.27
CA ARG A 296 10.92 -26.56 -10.45
C ARG A 296 9.60 -27.24 -10.79
N GLU A 297 8.63 -27.27 -9.87
CA GLU A 297 7.31 -27.85 -10.13
C GLU A 297 6.64 -27.20 -11.37
N PRO A 298 6.02 -27.99 -12.26
CA PRO A 298 5.35 -27.49 -13.47
C PRO A 298 3.97 -26.90 -13.13
N GLN A 299 3.96 -25.88 -12.27
CA GLN A 299 2.80 -25.07 -11.93
C GLN A 299 3.02 -23.65 -12.45
N LEU A 300 2.04 -23.08 -13.15
CA LEU A 300 2.23 -21.82 -13.86
C LEU A 300 2.24 -20.61 -12.92
N VAL A 301 1.37 -20.63 -11.91
CA VAL A 301 1.23 -19.52 -10.96
C VAL A 301 1.52 -19.96 -9.53
N VAL A 302 2.24 -19.12 -8.80
CA VAL A 302 2.46 -19.25 -7.35
C VAL A 302 2.00 -17.96 -6.68
N ILE A 303 1.15 -18.09 -5.65
CA ILE A 303 0.66 -16.96 -4.85
C ILE A 303 1.05 -17.20 -3.39
N THR A 304 1.81 -16.28 -2.81
CA THR A 304 2.30 -16.39 -1.42
C THR A 304 2.50 -15.00 -0.81
N LYS A 305 3.03 -14.92 0.42
CA LYS A 305 3.49 -13.67 1.03
C LYS A 305 4.98 -13.50 0.79
N ALA A 306 5.41 -12.29 0.49
CA ALA A 306 6.82 -11.93 0.50
C ALA A 306 7.31 -11.63 1.93
N ASN A 307 8.60 -11.79 2.18
CA ASN A 307 9.23 -11.43 3.46
C ASN A 307 9.28 -9.91 3.69
N SER A 308 9.17 -9.14 2.62
CA SER A 308 9.14 -7.69 2.67
C SER A 308 7.74 -7.18 3.02
N ARG A 309 7.72 -6.16 3.88
CA ARG A 309 6.51 -5.38 4.17
C ARG A 309 6.37 -4.27 3.14
N SER A 310 5.13 -3.93 2.81
CA SER A 310 4.83 -2.82 1.94
C SER A 310 5.21 -1.50 2.61
N THR A 311 5.88 -0.66 1.84
CA THR A 311 6.17 0.75 2.15
C THR A 311 5.12 1.68 1.53
N VAL A 312 4.26 1.13 0.68
CA VAL A 312 3.17 1.83 -0.02
C VAL A 312 1.82 1.37 0.54
N HIS A 313 0.90 2.31 0.70
CA HIS A 313 -0.49 2.13 1.12
C HIS A 313 -0.68 1.73 2.59
N ARG A 314 -0.30 0.51 2.98
CA ARG A 314 -0.54 0.00 4.34
C ARG A 314 0.58 -0.93 4.81
N PRO A 315 0.86 -1.00 6.13
CA PRO A 315 1.94 -1.82 6.65
C PRO A 315 1.53 -3.30 6.70
N ALA A 316 1.46 -3.95 5.55
CA ALA A 316 1.17 -5.37 5.40
C ALA A 316 2.34 -6.09 4.71
N TYR A 317 2.44 -7.42 4.89
CA TYR A 317 3.33 -8.21 4.02
C TYR A 317 2.85 -8.12 2.58
N LEU A 318 3.79 -7.95 1.65
CA LEU A 318 3.46 -7.89 0.23
C LEU A 318 2.95 -9.25 -0.24
N ASP A 319 1.92 -9.20 -1.07
CA ASP A 319 1.46 -10.33 -1.85
C ASP A 319 2.45 -10.57 -3.00
N TYR A 320 2.86 -11.82 -3.13
CA TYR A 320 3.76 -12.30 -4.16
C TYR A 320 2.94 -13.11 -5.15
N VAL A 321 2.95 -12.70 -6.42
CA VAL A 321 2.38 -13.45 -7.54
C VAL A 321 3.51 -13.74 -8.53
N GLY A 322 3.98 -14.98 -8.55
CA GLY A 322 5.01 -15.44 -9.46
C GLY A 322 4.39 -16.21 -10.63
N ILE A 323 4.65 -15.76 -11.86
CA ILE A 323 4.29 -16.49 -13.08
C ILE A 323 5.54 -17.16 -13.61
N LYS A 324 5.59 -18.49 -13.55
CA LYS A 324 6.75 -19.25 -13.99
C LYS A 324 6.92 -19.17 -15.50
N THR A 325 8.17 -19.08 -15.94
CA THR A 325 8.54 -19.12 -17.37
C THR A 325 9.13 -20.47 -17.70
N PHE A 326 8.85 -20.97 -18.90
CA PHE A 326 9.20 -22.33 -19.31
C PHE A 326 10.08 -22.32 -20.58
N ASP A 327 10.94 -23.33 -20.72
CA ASP A 327 11.62 -23.61 -21.97
C ASP A 327 10.73 -24.43 -22.94
N THR A 328 11.23 -24.67 -24.15
CA THR A 328 10.52 -25.45 -25.18
C THR A 328 10.24 -26.91 -24.79
N SER A 329 10.87 -27.42 -23.72
CA SER A 329 10.64 -28.76 -23.19
C SER A 329 9.65 -28.79 -22.03
N GLY A 330 9.07 -27.64 -21.66
CA GLY A 330 8.14 -27.54 -20.54
C GLY A 330 8.82 -27.49 -19.16
N ARG A 331 10.13 -27.21 -19.11
CA ARG A 331 10.85 -27.06 -17.83
C ARG A 331 10.87 -25.61 -17.38
N VAL A 332 10.71 -25.37 -16.07
CA VAL A 332 10.80 -24.03 -15.49
C VAL A 332 12.23 -23.47 -15.64
N VAL A 333 12.34 -22.28 -16.20
CA VAL A 333 13.60 -21.53 -16.38
C VAL A 333 13.64 -20.19 -15.65
N GLY A 334 12.57 -19.83 -14.94
CA GLY A 334 12.48 -18.55 -14.25
C GLY A 334 11.06 -18.19 -13.86
N GLU A 335 10.86 -16.92 -13.53
CA GLU A 335 9.56 -16.35 -13.21
C GLU A 335 9.48 -14.85 -13.51
N ARG A 336 8.27 -14.38 -13.75
CA ARG A 336 7.89 -12.97 -13.72
C ARG A 336 7.16 -12.73 -12.41
N ARG A 337 7.77 -11.96 -11.53
CA ARG A 337 7.29 -11.74 -10.17
C ARG A 337 6.59 -10.40 -10.06
N PHE A 338 5.36 -10.40 -9.56
CA PHE A 338 4.65 -9.21 -9.11
C PHE A 338 4.62 -9.17 -7.59
N LEU A 339 4.88 -7.98 -7.05
CA LEU A 339 4.67 -7.63 -5.64
C LEU A 339 3.58 -6.58 -5.55
N GLY A 340 2.69 -6.75 -4.59
CA GLY A 340 1.59 -5.81 -4.42
C GLY A 340 0.71 -6.14 -3.22
N LEU A 341 -0.53 -5.67 -3.28
CA LEU A 341 -1.53 -5.90 -2.25
C LEU A 341 -2.88 -6.20 -2.92
N PHE A 342 -3.58 -7.24 -2.48
CA PHE A 342 -4.99 -7.41 -2.85
C PHE A 342 -5.84 -6.21 -2.39
N THR A 343 -6.74 -5.77 -3.26
CA THR A 343 -7.59 -4.61 -2.99
C THR A 343 -8.80 -4.98 -2.13
N SER A 344 -9.49 -3.98 -1.59
CA SER A 344 -10.74 -4.21 -0.86
C SER A 344 -11.82 -4.91 -1.72
N ALA A 345 -11.80 -4.71 -3.04
CA ALA A 345 -12.68 -5.42 -3.96
C ALA A 345 -12.39 -6.93 -3.94
N ALA A 346 -11.11 -7.33 -4.00
CA ALA A 346 -10.69 -8.73 -3.89
C ALA A 346 -11.12 -9.38 -2.57
N TYR A 347 -11.11 -8.64 -1.46
CA TYR A 347 -11.54 -9.18 -0.16
C TYR A 347 -13.07 -9.33 -0.04
N ASN A 348 -13.85 -8.51 -0.74
CA ASN A 348 -15.31 -8.48 -0.62
C ASN A 348 -16.03 -9.26 -1.73
N GLU A 349 -15.34 -9.66 -2.79
CA GLU A 349 -15.90 -10.49 -3.84
C GLU A 349 -16.15 -11.93 -3.34
N SER A 350 -17.18 -12.57 -3.92
CA SER A 350 -17.43 -13.99 -3.63
C SER A 350 -16.30 -14.84 -4.18
N ILE A 351 -15.81 -15.78 -3.37
CA ILE A 351 -14.72 -16.69 -3.76
C ILE A 351 -15.06 -17.52 -5.01
N GLN A 352 -16.35 -17.68 -5.33
CA GLN A 352 -16.82 -18.39 -6.53
C GLN A 352 -16.60 -17.61 -7.83
N ARG A 353 -16.31 -16.31 -7.74
CA ARG A 353 -16.01 -15.44 -8.90
C ARG A 353 -14.52 -15.17 -9.07
N ILE A 354 -13.73 -15.44 -8.04
CA ILE A 354 -12.28 -15.22 -8.03
C ILE A 354 -11.60 -16.42 -8.70
N PRO A 355 -10.82 -16.22 -9.79
CA PRO A 355 -10.02 -17.29 -10.41
C PRO A 355 -9.09 -17.95 -9.40
N VAL A 356 -8.75 -19.22 -9.62
CA VAL A 356 -8.01 -20.10 -8.69
C VAL A 356 -8.82 -20.46 -7.43
N LEU A 357 -9.46 -19.50 -6.77
CA LEU A 357 -10.26 -19.75 -5.55
C LEU A 357 -11.56 -20.47 -5.85
N ARG A 358 -12.26 -20.11 -6.93
CA ARG A 358 -13.50 -20.79 -7.35
C ARG A 358 -13.27 -22.27 -7.62
N ARG A 359 -12.15 -22.61 -8.27
CA ARG A 359 -11.70 -23.98 -8.52
C ARG A 359 -11.39 -24.68 -7.20
N LYS A 360 -10.57 -24.05 -6.35
CA LYS A 360 -10.17 -24.61 -5.05
C LYS A 360 -11.38 -24.93 -4.16
N ALA A 361 -12.36 -24.03 -4.11
CA ALA A 361 -13.59 -24.23 -3.35
C ALA A 361 -14.48 -25.34 -3.94
N ALA A 362 -14.64 -25.39 -5.26
CA ALA A 362 -15.39 -26.44 -5.93
C ALA A 362 -14.77 -27.83 -5.72
N GLU A 363 -13.43 -27.90 -5.76
CA GLU A 363 -12.69 -29.14 -5.55
C GLU A 363 -12.75 -29.60 -4.09
N ALA A 364 -12.56 -28.70 -3.13
CA ALA A 364 -12.72 -29.01 -1.70
C ALA A 364 -14.13 -29.52 -1.39
N LEU A 365 -15.17 -28.88 -1.95
CA LEU A 365 -16.55 -29.35 -1.82
C LEU A 365 -16.72 -30.75 -2.43
N SER A 366 -16.21 -30.97 -3.64
CA SER A 366 -16.30 -32.29 -4.29
C SER A 366 -15.60 -33.39 -3.47
N ARG A 367 -14.42 -33.09 -2.88
CA ARG A 367 -13.64 -34.05 -2.07
C ARG A 367 -14.30 -34.35 -0.72
N SER A 368 -15.02 -33.39 -0.14
CA SER A 368 -15.80 -33.61 1.11
C SER A 368 -16.95 -34.61 0.97
N GLY A 369 -17.38 -34.91 -0.25
CA GLY A 369 -18.50 -35.83 -0.52
C GLY A 369 -19.90 -35.22 -0.35
N PHE A 370 -20.01 -33.93 0.01
CA PHE A 370 -21.30 -33.23 0.08
C PHE A 370 -21.73 -32.72 -1.30
N SER A 371 -23.03 -32.88 -1.62
CA SER A 371 -23.62 -32.17 -2.76
C SER A 371 -23.74 -30.67 -2.47
N ALA A 372 -23.45 -29.82 -3.45
CA ALA A 372 -23.58 -28.36 -3.35
C ALA A 372 -24.98 -27.89 -2.93
N THR A 373 -26.03 -28.68 -3.22
CA THR A 373 -27.41 -28.33 -2.86
C THR A 373 -27.83 -28.86 -1.49
N SER A 374 -27.04 -29.74 -0.88
CA SER A 374 -27.31 -30.27 0.46
C SER A 374 -27.10 -29.20 1.54
N HIS A 375 -27.68 -29.39 2.73
CA HIS A 375 -27.50 -28.48 3.85
C HIS A 375 -26.02 -28.33 4.21
N SER A 376 -25.33 -29.45 4.44
CA SER A 376 -23.90 -29.48 4.76
C SER A 376 -23.02 -28.90 3.64
N GLY A 377 -23.39 -29.11 2.38
CA GLY A 377 -22.68 -28.51 1.25
C GLY A 377 -22.80 -26.99 1.19
N LYS A 378 -24.00 -26.44 1.47
CA LYS A 378 -24.21 -24.99 1.58
C LYS A 378 -23.46 -24.40 2.76
N ASP A 379 -23.47 -25.09 3.91
CA ASP A 379 -22.77 -24.65 5.11
C ASP A 379 -21.24 -24.67 4.89
N LEU A 380 -20.71 -25.70 4.22
CA LEU A 380 -19.29 -25.76 3.85
C LEU A 380 -18.92 -24.61 2.92
N LEU A 381 -19.70 -24.36 1.86
CA LEU A 381 -19.47 -23.21 0.97
C LEU A 381 -19.51 -21.89 1.73
N GLN A 382 -20.43 -21.72 2.68
CA GLN A 382 -20.48 -20.53 3.53
C GLN A 382 -19.23 -20.40 4.42
N ILE A 383 -18.74 -21.51 4.99
CA ILE A 383 -17.49 -21.52 5.76
C ILE A 383 -16.33 -21.06 4.87
N LEU A 384 -16.18 -21.64 3.67
CA LEU A 384 -15.14 -21.27 2.71
C LEU A 384 -15.27 -19.80 2.29
N GLU A 385 -16.49 -19.31 2.08
CA GLU A 385 -16.78 -17.91 1.71
C GLU A 385 -16.40 -16.92 2.83
N THR A 386 -16.33 -17.35 4.09
CA THR A 386 -15.86 -16.52 5.22
C THR A 386 -14.40 -16.74 5.58
N TYR A 387 -13.73 -17.68 4.92
CA TYR A 387 -12.34 -17.99 5.16
C TYR A 387 -11.44 -16.80 4.78
N PRO A 388 -10.33 -16.54 5.51
CA PRO A 388 -9.44 -15.44 5.19
C PRO A 388 -8.91 -15.56 3.76
N ARG A 389 -9.10 -14.52 2.93
CA ARG A 389 -8.70 -14.54 1.51
C ARG A 389 -7.21 -14.78 1.34
N ASP A 390 -6.40 -14.12 2.16
CA ASP A 390 -4.93 -14.28 2.17
C ASP A 390 -4.52 -15.75 2.37
N GLU A 391 -5.30 -16.50 3.15
CA GLU A 391 -5.06 -17.92 3.39
C GLU A 391 -5.61 -18.78 2.25
N LEU A 392 -6.80 -18.47 1.73
CA LEU A 392 -7.41 -19.20 0.61
C LEU A 392 -6.51 -19.25 -0.63
N PHE A 393 -5.76 -18.18 -0.93
CA PHE A 393 -4.83 -18.18 -2.04
C PHE A 393 -3.69 -19.21 -1.85
N GLN A 394 -3.25 -19.42 -0.61
CA GLN A 394 -2.04 -20.19 -0.29
C GLN A 394 -2.31 -21.63 0.15
N ILE A 395 -3.44 -21.90 0.80
CA ILE A 395 -3.77 -23.22 1.34
C ILE A 395 -3.95 -24.26 0.22
N SER A 396 -3.48 -25.48 0.41
CA SER A 396 -3.71 -26.58 -0.54
C SER A 396 -5.20 -26.96 -0.57
N VAL A 397 -5.65 -27.63 -1.63
CA VAL A 397 -7.03 -28.14 -1.69
C VAL A 397 -7.28 -29.16 -0.58
N ASP A 398 -6.29 -30.02 -0.29
CA ASP A 398 -6.38 -31.06 0.74
C ASP A 398 -6.53 -30.46 2.14
N ASP A 399 -5.69 -29.48 2.49
CA ASP A 399 -5.78 -28.82 3.79
C ASP A 399 -7.06 -27.99 3.90
N LEU A 400 -7.53 -27.38 2.79
CA LEU A 400 -8.77 -26.61 2.77
C LEU A 400 -10.00 -27.50 2.99
N GLU A 401 -10.05 -28.66 2.34
CA GLU A 401 -11.09 -29.66 2.56
C GLU A 401 -11.07 -30.13 4.01
N GLN A 402 -9.93 -30.59 4.50
CA GLN A 402 -9.80 -31.11 5.86
C GLN A 402 -10.18 -30.07 6.91
N THR A 403 -9.73 -28.82 6.72
CA THR A 403 -10.04 -27.71 7.63
C THR A 403 -11.51 -27.32 7.54
N GLY A 404 -12.04 -27.14 6.33
CA GLY A 404 -13.44 -26.78 6.11
C GLY A 404 -14.41 -27.79 6.71
N THR A 405 -14.19 -29.08 6.44
CA THR A 405 -14.96 -30.19 7.02
C THR A 405 -14.81 -30.24 8.55
N SER A 406 -13.63 -29.98 9.08
CA SER A 406 -13.41 -29.91 10.54
C SER A 406 -14.18 -28.74 11.17
N VAL A 407 -14.20 -27.56 10.52
CA VAL A 407 -14.93 -26.38 10.99
C VAL A 407 -16.43 -26.62 10.96
N LEU A 408 -16.95 -27.28 9.92
CA LEU A 408 -18.35 -27.68 9.84
C LEU A 408 -18.76 -28.52 11.06
N HIS A 409 -17.96 -29.53 11.42
CA HIS A 409 -18.22 -30.35 12.61
C HIS A 409 -18.08 -29.60 13.95
N LEU A 410 -17.35 -28.48 14.00
CA LEU A 410 -17.26 -27.63 15.19
C LEU A 410 -18.53 -26.83 15.45
N GLN A 411 -19.30 -26.48 14.42
CA GLN A 411 -20.57 -25.79 14.62
C GLN A 411 -21.54 -26.63 15.47
N GLU A 412 -21.45 -27.95 15.36
CA GLU A 412 -22.22 -28.90 16.16
C GLU A 412 -21.66 -29.10 17.58
N ARG A 413 -20.34 -28.96 17.74
CA ARG A 413 -19.62 -29.28 18.98
C ARG A 413 -18.85 -28.04 19.42
N ARG A 414 -19.36 -27.32 20.44
CA ARG A 414 -18.78 -26.08 21.05
C ARG A 414 -17.34 -26.24 21.58
N GLN A 415 -16.40 -26.55 20.71
CA GLN A 415 -15.01 -26.85 20.98
C GLN A 415 -14.12 -25.78 20.36
N LEU A 416 -12.97 -25.57 20.98
CA LEU A 416 -11.89 -24.77 20.40
C LEU A 416 -11.02 -25.66 19.53
N ARG A 417 -10.61 -25.16 18.36
CA ARG A 417 -9.58 -25.79 17.53
C ARG A 417 -8.60 -24.77 16.97
N LEU A 418 -7.37 -25.23 16.80
CA LEU A 418 -6.28 -24.52 16.13
C LEU A 418 -5.91 -25.32 14.87
N PHE A 419 -5.86 -24.64 13.74
CA PHE A 419 -5.31 -25.15 12.49
C PHE A 419 -4.01 -24.40 12.20
N LEU A 420 -2.95 -25.16 11.91
CA LEU A 420 -1.62 -24.64 11.61
C LEU A 420 -1.29 -24.99 10.16
N ARG A 421 -0.79 -24.02 9.40
CA ARG A 421 -0.28 -24.24 8.05
C ARG A 421 1.03 -23.51 7.86
N ARG A 422 2.08 -24.24 7.48
CA ARG A 422 3.36 -23.66 7.04
C ARG A 422 3.22 -23.22 5.58
N ASP A 423 3.73 -22.04 5.22
CA ASP A 423 3.72 -21.64 3.81
C ASP A 423 4.70 -22.48 2.96
N ASP A 424 4.47 -22.50 1.64
CA ASP A 424 5.23 -23.34 0.69
C ASP A 424 6.74 -23.07 0.67
N TYR A 425 7.15 -21.89 1.10
CA TYR A 425 8.55 -21.48 1.20
C TYR A 425 9.10 -21.55 2.63
N GLY A 426 8.28 -21.94 3.62
CA GLY A 426 8.68 -22.18 4.99
C GLY A 426 9.07 -20.93 5.80
N ARG A 427 8.57 -19.75 5.41
CA ARG A 427 8.87 -18.42 5.95
C ARG A 427 7.85 -17.92 6.97
N PHE A 428 6.63 -18.45 6.92
CA PHE A 428 5.45 -18.06 7.68
C PHE A 428 4.71 -19.29 8.19
N MET A 429 4.06 -19.12 9.34
CA MET A 429 3.07 -20.02 9.89
C MET A 429 1.72 -19.30 9.97
N SER A 430 0.69 -19.88 9.37
CA SER A 430 -0.70 -19.45 9.52
C SER A 430 -1.33 -20.21 10.69
N CYS A 431 -1.92 -19.47 11.63
CA CYS A 431 -2.57 -20.01 12.82
C CYS A 431 -4.04 -19.58 12.84
N MET A 432 -4.96 -20.49 12.53
CA MET A 432 -6.40 -20.21 12.58
C MET A 432 -7.05 -20.83 13.81
N VAL A 433 -7.60 -19.98 14.67
CA VAL A 433 -8.30 -20.39 15.90
C VAL A 433 -9.80 -20.27 15.71
N TYR A 434 -10.50 -21.39 15.80
CA TYR A 434 -11.95 -21.44 15.84
C TYR A 434 -12.41 -21.62 17.28
N LEU A 435 -13.30 -20.73 17.72
CA LEU A 435 -13.88 -20.75 19.06
C LEU A 435 -15.35 -20.28 19.03
N PRO A 436 -16.18 -20.72 19.98
CA PRO A 436 -17.53 -20.20 20.14
C PRO A 436 -17.53 -18.67 20.36
N ARG A 437 -18.48 -17.97 19.73
CA ARG A 437 -18.55 -16.49 19.74
C ARG A 437 -18.62 -15.90 21.15
N ASP A 438 -19.31 -16.57 22.07
CA ASP A 438 -19.43 -16.18 23.49
C ASP A 438 -18.12 -16.26 24.27
N ARG A 439 -17.10 -16.95 23.73
CA ARG A 439 -15.76 -17.06 24.32
C ARG A 439 -14.74 -16.10 23.73
N TYR A 440 -15.08 -15.37 22.67
CA TYR A 440 -14.17 -14.40 22.06
C TYR A 440 -14.22 -13.07 22.83
N THR A 441 -13.28 -12.89 23.77
CA THR A 441 -13.09 -11.65 24.53
C THR A 441 -11.70 -11.06 24.25
N THR A 442 -11.53 -9.75 24.49
CA THR A 442 -10.24 -9.07 24.34
C THR A 442 -9.13 -9.75 25.14
N GLN A 443 -9.45 -10.22 26.36
CA GLN A 443 -8.50 -10.93 27.21
C GLN A 443 -8.07 -12.26 26.58
N VAL A 444 -9.02 -13.05 26.06
CA VAL A 444 -8.71 -14.31 25.38
C VAL A 444 -7.88 -14.07 24.12
N ARG A 445 -8.22 -13.03 23.33
CA ARG A 445 -7.46 -12.61 22.15
C ARG A 445 -5.99 -12.27 22.51
N GLN A 446 -5.77 -11.50 23.57
CA GLN A 446 -4.43 -11.12 24.04
C GLN A 446 -3.62 -12.33 24.53
N VAL A 447 -4.25 -13.27 25.23
CA VAL A 447 -3.57 -14.51 25.66
C VAL A 447 -3.17 -15.36 24.45
N MET A 448 -4.05 -15.50 23.45
CA MET A 448 -3.72 -16.21 22.21
C MET A 448 -2.56 -15.55 21.47
N GLU A 449 -2.59 -14.22 21.36
CA GLU A 449 -1.52 -13.41 20.74
C GLU A 449 -0.17 -13.64 21.43
N ALA A 450 -0.14 -13.61 22.77
CA ALA A 450 1.06 -13.87 23.55
C ALA A 450 1.60 -15.31 23.38
N ILE A 451 0.71 -16.31 23.28
CA ILE A 451 1.11 -17.70 23.02
C ILE A 451 1.76 -17.82 21.65
N PHE A 452 1.14 -17.26 20.60
CA PHE A 452 1.70 -17.35 19.25
C PHE A 452 3.05 -16.64 19.15
N PHE A 453 3.20 -15.47 19.77
CA PHE A 453 4.48 -14.76 19.83
C PHE A 453 5.58 -15.53 20.57
N PHE A 454 5.23 -16.43 21.49
CA PHE A 454 6.21 -17.25 22.21
C PHE A 454 6.69 -18.45 21.39
N TYR A 455 5.80 -19.05 20.58
CA TYR A 455 6.09 -20.29 19.86
C TYR A 455 6.58 -20.09 18.41
N PHE A 456 6.26 -18.95 17.80
CA PHE A 456 6.60 -18.60 16.42
C PHE A 456 7.26 -17.22 16.41
#